data_AF-A0A8S1BPD7-F1
#
_entry.id   AF-A0A8S1BPD7-F1
#
_cell.length_a   1.000
_cell.length_b   1.000
_cell.length_c   1.000
_cell.angle_alpha   90.00
_cell.angle_beta   90.00
_cell.angle_gamma   90.00
#
_symmetry.space_group_name_H-M   'P 1'
#
loop_
_entity.id
_entity.type
_entity.pdbx_description
1 polymer ?
#
loop_
_entity_poly.entity_id
_entity_poly.type
_entity_poly.pdbx_seq_one_letter_code
_entity_poly.pdbx_strand_id
1 'polypeptide(L)'
;MDKVSSETAESPSASPSFSSSTKSGSSTKSDASANRSKEMDLTKDNSASPIDLECLIQMERITKILDEAIYKCKLAICLPDLVAEYKTLSSVLSSTHMDDLIFIFDQYDNPLFSASVLNMAAVEDLKAGDISLKNRLNPELSHLMYIMNSYPELRPTVYEMIEQKRVTPRESKSAAAGIEFLNTLEQFRDLMIRQMETTAADELMSKINTRKLETTNKKLIEDIEEYSGILKEENDSFEQTMAEKAQIITKLEHELSMLNYEATVKLKKKILDSERQMVLATRAHLVKNEMLLEEEFECKQNYELLLKQHMKEEKNQRARRFKVETQLCSWLQKYDLEMADKQVELDEFTEKYEEEVEKCEKLQKKLDEQDIKYIPLMKERDDEYDAEMTAKMEKFLLEHAARIIQFAWREVLSNRAEKKKLKKLQKKMIAAAEAAAAKQAAAEKAAERAARAAERAAKAAAKAAALAEKAAKKQAKANEGKEESDAKN
;
A
#
# COMPACT_ATOMS: atom_id res chain seq x y z
N MET A 1 2.71 14.65 13.86
CA MET A 1 2.79 15.61 12.74
C MET A 1 1.62 15.31 11.84
N ASP A 2 0.52 15.98 12.16
CA ASP A 2 -0.78 15.83 11.58
C ASP A 2 -0.88 16.58 10.25
N LYS A 3 -1.44 15.93 9.23
CA LYS A 3 -2.10 16.58 8.09
C LYS A 3 -3.15 15.61 7.56
N VAL A 4 -4.34 15.70 8.15
CA VAL A 4 -5.59 15.15 7.63
C VAL A 4 -6.20 16.24 6.76
N SER A 5 -6.18 16.03 5.44
CA SER A 5 -6.89 16.88 4.49
C SER A 5 -8.29 16.32 4.29
N SER A 6 -9.26 17.09 4.79
CA SER A 6 -10.68 17.00 4.54
C SER A 6 -10.97 17.52 3.13
N GLU A 7 -11.42 16.67 2.22
CA GLU A 7 -12.00 17.09 0.94
C GLU A 7 -13.44 16.60 0.86
N THR A 8 -14.32 17.59 0.86
CA THR A 8 -15.78 17.49 0.95
C THR A 8 -16.34 17.22 -0.45
N ALA A 9 -16.87 16.02 -0.67
CA ALA A 9 -17.61 15.70 -1.88
C ALA A 9 -19.08 16.10 -1.70
N GLU A 10 -19.47 17.17 -2.38
CA GLU A 10 -20.87 17.51 -2.62
C GLU A 10 -21.49 16.46 -3.56
N SER A 11 -22.65 15.93 -3.19
CA SER A 11 -23.50 15.14 -4.08
C SER A 11 -24.94 15.54 -3.81
N PRO A 12 -25.63 16.20 -4.77
CA PRO A 12 -27.02 16.54 -4.60
C PRO A 12 -27.92 15.32 -4.84
N SER A 13 -28.87 15.24 -3.94
CA SER A 13 -29.98 14.33 -3.81
C SER A 13 -30.93 14.30 -5.00
N ALA A 14 -31.52 13.11 -5.16
CA ALA A 14 -32.93 12.87 -5.48
C ALA A 14 -33.42 13.18 -6.91
N SER A 15 -33.60 12.11 -7.67
CA SER A 15 -34.75 11.85 -8.56
C SER A 15 -34.81 10.33 -8.79
N PRO A 16 -36.00 9.70 -8.83
CA PRO A 16 -36.71 9.68 -10.11
C PRO A 16 -38.23 9.88 -9.97
N SER A 17 -38.77 10.89 -10.66
CA SER A 17 -40.19 10.97 -10.99
C SER A 17 -40.50 10.02 -12.14
N PHE A 18 -41.07 8.87 -11.82
CA PHE A 18 -41.80 8.06 -12.78
C PHE A 18 -43.30 8.33 -12.59
N SER A 19 -43.92 9.02 -13.54
CA SER A 19 -45.34 8.85 -13.82
C SER A 19 -45.58 9.10 -15.31
N SER A 20 -45.69 7.99 -16.03
CA SER A 20 -46.02 7.88 -17.43
C SER A 20 -47.50 8.21 -17.70
N SER A 21 -47.70 9.13 -18.64
CA SER A 21 -48.67 9.11 -19.74
C SER A 21 -49.58 7.87 -19.89
N THR A 22 -50.90 8.10 -19.94
CA THR A 22 -51.89 7.61 -20.94
C THR A 22 -53.18 8.43 -20.71
N LYS A 23 -53.69 9.32 -21.56
CA LYS A 23 -54.20 9.25 -22.95
C LYS A 23 -55.45 8.35 -23.13
N SER A 24 -56.62 8.94 -22.86
CA SER A 24 -57.95 8.65 -23.44
C SER A 24 -58.83 9.86 -23.09
N GLY A 25 -59.45 10.65 -23.97
CA GLY A 25 -59.97 10.38 -25.30
C GLY A 25 -61.41 9.90 -25.22
N SER A 26 -62.40 10.79 -25.04
CA SER A 26 -63.84 10.58 -25.34
C SER A 26 -64.65 11.81 -24.90
N SER A 27 -64.90 12.77 -25.80
CA SER A 27 -66.22 13.06 -26.38
C SER A 27 -67.37 13.34 -25.39
N THR A 28 -67.53 14.62 -25.03
CA THR A 28 -68.80 15.21 -24.60
C THR A 28 -69.65 15.54 -25.83
N LYS A 29 -70.57 14.64 -26.21
CA LYS A 29 -71.71 14.89 -27.11
C LYS A 29 -72.77 13.81 -26.91
N SER A 30 -73.94 14.22 -26.40
CA SER A 30 -75.31 13.74 -26.69
C SER A 30 -76.16 14.06 -25.46
N ASP A 31 -76.99 15.09 -25.50
CA ASP A 31 -78.35 15.11 -26.07
C ASP A 31 -79.43 14.65 -25.09
N ALA A 32 -80.45 15.51 -25.02
CA ALA A 32 -81.86 15.19 -24.90
C ALA A 32 -82.39 14.48 -23.64
N SER A 33 -82.97 15.29 -22.75
CA SER A 33 -84.34 15.08 -22.23
C SER A 33 -84.72 16.34 -21.42
N ALA A 34 -85.31 17.38 -22.00
CA ALA A 34 -86.68 17.43 -22.51
C ALA A 34 -87.71 16.80 -21.56
N ASN A 35 -87.79 17.30 -20.32
CA ASN A 35 -89.01 17.17 -19.55
C ASN A 35 -89.60 18.56 -19.25
N ARG A 36 -90.46 18.97 -20.17
CA ARG A 36 -91.44 20.04 -19.98
C ARG A 36 -92.35 19.65 -18.83
N SER A 37 -92.03 20.07 -17.61
CA SER A 37 -93.02 20.23 -16.56
C SER A 37 -93.91 21.40 -16.97
N LYS A 38 -94.95 21.09 -17.74
CA LYS A 38 -96.17 21.90 -17.76
C LYS A 38 -96.60 22.03 -16.30
N GLU A 39 -96.31 23.18 -15.70
CA GLU A 39 -97.14 23.72 -14.63
C GLU A 39 -98.57 23.78 -15.22
N MET A 40 -99.34 22.72 -14.96
CA MET A 40 -100.78 22.85 -14.96
C MET A 40 -101.08 23.77 -13.78
N ASP A 41 -101.29 25.04 -14.12
CA ASP A 41 -101.92 26.03 -13.27
C ASP A 41 -103.32 25.50 -12.88
N LEU A 42 -103.36 24.70 -11.82
CA LEU A 42 -104.55 24.14 -11.19
C LEU A 42 -105.24 25.17 -10.28
N THR A 43 -104.86 26.45 -10.34
CA THR A 43 -105.47 27.51 -9.52
C THR A 43 -106.74 28.10 -10.12
N LYS A 44 -107.15 27.65 -11.31
CA LYS A 44 -108.40 28.05 -11.98
C LYS A 44 -109.50 27.00 -11.82
N ASP A 45 -110.02 26.91 -10.61
CA ASP A 45 -111.44 26.67 -10.27
C ASP A 45 -111.52 26.38 -8.77
N ASN A 46 -111.14 27.38 -7.97
CA ASN A 46 -111.27 27.32 -6.51
C ASN A 46 -112.67 27.73 -6.03
N SER A 47 -113.69 27.56 -6.88
CA SER A 47 -115.03 27.32 -6.39
C SER A 47 -115.12 25.82 -6.17
N ALA A 48 -114.89 25.38 -4.92
CA ALA A 48 -115.11 23.99 -4.51
C ALA A 48 -116.36 23.48 -5.21
N SER A 49 -116.23 22.40 -5.99
CA SER A 49 -117.36 21.80 -6.68
C SER A 49 -118.49 21.62 -5.66
N PRO A 50 -119.78 21.77 -6.03
CA PRO A 50 -120.88 21.49 -5.10
C PRO A 50 -120.72 20.14 -4.38
N ILE A 51 -120.04 19.19 -5.04
CA ILE A 51 -119.67 17.87 -4.48
C ILE A 51 -118.54 17.99 -3.45
N ASP A 52 -117.50 18.79 -3.69
CA ASP A 52 -116.39 18.99 -2.76
C ASP A 52 -116.85 19.76 -1.51
N LEU A 53 -117.73 20.74 -1.70
CA LEU A 53 -118.34 21.48 -0.59
C LEU A 53 -119.23 20.57 0.26
N GLU A 54 -120.03 19.70 -0.37
CA GLU A 54 -120.81 18.68 0.33
C GLU A 54 -119.89 17.70 1.08
N CYS A 55 -118.81 17.23 0.46
CA CYS A 55 -117.82 16.36 1.11
C CYS A 55 -117.16 17.03 2.33
N LEU A 56 -116.81 18.31 2.24
CA LEU A 56 -116.29 19.09 3.37
C LEU A 56 -117.32 19.23 4.49
N ILE A 57 -118.59 19.47 4.15
CA ILE A 57 -119.69 19.53 5.13
C ILE A 57 -119.88 18.17 5.81
N GLN A 58 -119.85 17.07 5.04
CA GLN A 58 -119.94 15.72 5.60
C GLN A 58 -118.71 15.38 6.46
N MET A 59 -117.50 15.78 6.05
CA MET A 59 -116.29 15.62 6.83
C MET A 59 -116.40 16.36 8.17
N GLU A 60 -116.81 17.63 8.15
CA GLU A 60 -117.01 18.42 9.37
C GLU A 60 -118.09 17.79 10.27
N ARG A 61 -119.17 17.27 9.69
CA ARG A 61 -120.22 16.57 10.42
C ARG A 61 -119.71 15.29 11.08
N ILE A 62 -118.96 14.46 10.35
CA ILE A 62 -118.39 13.22 10.85
C ILE A 62 -117.37 13.52 11.96
N THR A 63 -116.50 14.50 11.76
CA THR A 63 -115.54 14.96 12.78
C THR A 63 -116.25 15.43 14.04
N LYS A 64 -117.31 16.24 13.93
CA LYS A 64 -118.12 16.67 15.08
C LYS A 64 -118.78 15.48 15.79
N ILE A 65 -119.30 14.51 15.05
CA ILE A 65 -119.90 13.30 15.64
C ILE A 65 -118.86 12.49 16.40
N LEU A 66 -117.66 12.32 15.83
CA LEU A 66 -116.56 11.58 16.46
C LEU A 66 -116.03 12.32 17.70
N ASP A 67 -115.83 13.64 17.62
CA ASP A 67 -115.39 14.45 18.75
C ASP A 67 -116.40 14.43 19.91
N GLU A 68 -117.70 14.49 19.59
CA GLU A 68 -118.78 14.38 20.58
C GLU A 68 -118.86 12.96 21.17
N ALA A 69 -118.63 11.91 20.37
CA ALA A 69 -118.58 10.53 20.84
C ALA A 69 -117.36 10.28 21.75
N ILE A 70 -116.19 10.79 21.37
CA ILE A 70 -114.96 10.76 22.17
C ILE A 70 -115.19 11.47 23.49
N TYR A 71 -115.79 12.67 23.48
CA TYR A 71 -116.09 13.39 24.70
C TYR A 71 -117.05 12.63 25.62
N LYS A 72 -118.11 12.03 25.07
CA LYS A 72 -119.03 11.18 25.86
C LYS A 72 -118.33 9.94 26.43
N CYS A 73 -117.38 9.36 25.71
CA CYS A 73 -116.56 8.27 26.24
C CYS A 73 -115.64 8.74 27.38
N LYS A 74 -115.01 9.92 27.24
CA LYS A 74 -114.21 10.55 28.31
C LYS A 74 -115.06 10.77 29.56
N LEU A 75 -116.26 11.30 29.39
CA LEU A 75 -117.22 11.55 30.47
C LEU A 75 -117.63 10.24 31.16
N ALA A 76 -117.95 9.19 30.40
CA ALA A 76 -118.31 7.88 30.95
C ALA A 76 -117.16 7.22 31.72
N ILE A 77 -115.92 7.38 31.26
CA ILE A 77 -114.72 6.87 31.94
C ILE A 77 -114.45 7.64 33.25
N CYS A 78 -114.74 8.94 33.29
CA CYS A 78 -114.57 9.78 34.48
C CYS A 78 -115.75 9.70 35.46
N LEU A 79 -116.88 9.12 35.04
CA LEU A 79 -118.10 9.07 35.83
C LEU A 79 -117.90 8.53 37.26
N PRO A 80 -117.18 7.41 37.50
CA PRO A 80 -117.00 6.89 38.86
C PRO A 80 -116.27 7.85 39.80
N ASP A 81 -115.28 8.59 39.28
CA ASP A 81 -114.52 9.54 40.08
C ASP A 81 -115.30 10.85 40.28
N LEU A 82 -116.10 11.25 39.29
CA LEU A 82 -117.01 12.39 39.42
C LEU A 82 -118.10 12.12 40.47
N VAL A 83 -118.60 10.88 40.56
CA VAL A 83 -119.54 10.46 41.62
C VAL A 83 -118.85 10.49 42.99
N ALA A 84 -117.61 9.99 43.09
CA ALA A 84 -116.85 10.01 44.34
C ALA A 84 -116.49 11.44 44.80
N GLU A 85 -116.26 12.36 43.86
CA GLU A 85 -115.94 13.76 44.10
C GLU A 85 -117.17 14.66 43.95
N TYR A 86 -118.22 14.36 44.72
CA TYR A 86 -119.51 15.05 44.70
C TYR A 86 -119.42 16.59 44.78
N LYS A 87 -118.38 17.12 45.44
CA LYS A 87 -118.10 18.56 45.54
C LYS A 87 -117.88 19.20 44.16
N THR A 88 -117.17 18.52 43.27
CA THR A 88 -116.83 18.99 41.92
C THR A 88 -118.06 19.08 41.02
N LEU A 89 -118.99 18.14 41.14
CA LEU A 89 -120.29 18.19 40.46
C LEU A 89 -121.17 19.32 41.02
N SER A 90 -121.24 19.46 42.35
CA SER A 90 -122.07 20.48 43.01
C SER A 90 -121.67 21.93 42.70
N SER A 91 -120.43 22.18 42.31
CA SER A 91 -119.96 23.50 41.89
C SER A 91 -120.32 23.88 40.46
N VAL A 92 -120.67 22.91 39.61
CA VAL A 92 -120.89 23.11 38.17
C VAL A 92 -122.37 22.93 37.80
N LEU A 93 -123.06 21.99 38.43
CA LEU A 93 -124.47 21.70 38.12
C LEU A 93 -125.44 22.54 38.96
N SER A 94 -126.62 22.81 38.41
CA SER A 94 -127.71 23.44 39.17
C SER A 94 -128.23 22.51 40.28
N SER A 95 -128.79 23.06 41.36
CA SER A 95 -129.28 22.23 42.47
C SER A 95 -130.31 21.21 42.02
N THR A 96 -131.17 21.56 41.05
CA THR A 96 -132.18 20.66 40.49
C THR A 96 -131.55 19.43 39.82
N HIS A 97 -130.58 19.64 38.94
CA HIS A 97 -129.89 18.54 38.28
C HIS A 97 -129.00 17.78 39.25
N MET A 98 -128.47 18.42 40.29
CA MET A 98 -127.76 17.73 41.36
C MET A 98 -128.68 16.81 42.15
N ASP A 99 -129.91 17.23 42.48
CA ASP A 99 -130.90 16.39 43.14
C ASP A 99 -131.28 15.19 42.25
N ASP A 100 -131.44 15.43 40.94
CA ASP A 100 -131.67 14.36 39.95
C ASP A 100 -130.46 13.40 39.88
N LEU A 101 -129.22 13.92 39.91
CA LEU A 101 -128.01 13.11 39.95
C LEU A 101 -127.90 12.28 41.22
N ILE A 102 -128.19 12.87 42.39
CA ILE A 102 -128.21 12.15 43.67
C ILE A 102 -129.23 11.03 43.60
N PHE A 103 -130.43 11.33 43.10
CA PHE A 103 -131.48 10.32 42.95
C PHE A 103 -131.01 9.19 42.05
N ILE A 104 -130.41 9.50 40.89
CA ILE A 104 -129.88 8.49 39.98
C ILE A 104 -128.75 7.69 40.67
N PHE A 105 -127.80 8.32 41.35
CA PHE A 105 -126.71 7.64 42.04
C PHE A 105 -127.20 6.75 43.19
N ASP A 106 -128.17 7.20 43.99
CA ASP A 106 -128.78 6.43 45.08
C ASP A 106 -129.51 5.19 44.57
N GLN A 107 -130.13 5.28 43.37
CA GLN A 107 -130.68 4.10 42.69
C GLN A 107 -129.60 3.09 42.30
N TYR A 108 -128.39 3.52 41.96
CA TYR A 108 -127.29 2.63 41.59
C TYR A 108 -126.53 2.06 42.79
N ASP A 109 -126.47 2.79 43.90
CA ASP A 109 -125.87 2.35 45.18
C ASP A 109 -126.75 1.30 45.90
N ASN A 110 -128.05 1.22 45.59
CA ASN A 110 -128.93 0.20 46.14
C ASN A 110 -128.67 -1.19 45.50
N PRO A 111 -128.13 -2.18 46.24
CA PRO A 111 -127.72 -3.48 45.69
C PRO A 111 -128.88 -4.30 45.09
N LEU A 112 -130.13 -4.00 45.47
CA LEU A 112 -131.32 -4.61 44.85
C LEU A 112 -131.56 -4.10 43.42
N PHE A 113 -131.19 -2.86 43.12
CA PHE A 113 -131.25 -2.30 41.77
C PHE A 113 -130.01 -2.71 40.96
N SER A 114 -128.81 -2.69 41.55
CA SER A 114 -127.57 -3.05 40.85
C SER A 114 -127.55 -4.52 40.39
N ALA A 115 -128.15 -5.44 41.15
CA ALA A 115 -128.28 -6.86 40.77
C ALA A 115 -129.38 -7.12 39.72
N SER A 116 -130.42 -6.28 39.66
CA SER A 116 -131.47 -6.34 38.63
C SER A 116 -131.01 -5.79 37.28
N VAL A 117 -130.05 -4.85 37.28
CA VAL A 117 -129.54 -4.19 36.06
C VAL A 117 -128.57 -5.09 35.27
N LEU A 118 -127.90 -6.03 35.94
CA LEU A 118 -127.11 -7.11 35.32
C LEU A 118 -127.90 -8.43 35.36
N ASN A 119 -129.12 -8.42 34.83
CA ASN A 119 -129.84 -9.65 34.54
C ASN A 119 -128.96 -10.45 33.54
N MET A 120 -128.37 -11.58 33.94
CA MET A 120 -127.49 -12.36 33.04
C MET A 120 -128.19 -12.75 31.71
N ALA A 121 -129.52 -12.82 31.72
CA ALA A 121 -130.34 -12.97 30.53
C ALA A 121 -130.12 -11.85 29.47
N ALA A 122 -129.85 -10.61 29.89
CA ALA A 122 -129.61 -9.50 28.96
C ALA A 122 -128.24 -9.58 28.27
N VAL A 123 -127.24 -10.19 28.92
CA VAL A 123 -125.91 -10.42 28.34
C VAL A 123 -125.95 -11.60 27.35
N GLU A 124 -126.78 -12.61 27.62
CA GLU A 124 -127.01 -13.71 26.68
C GLU A 124 -127.82 -13.28 25.45
N ASP A 125 -128.85 -12.45 25.61
CA ASP A 125 -129.59 -11.88 24.48
C ASP A 125 -128.68 -10.97 23.60
N LEU A 126 -127.72 -10.23 24.19
CA LEU A 126 -126.75 -9.39 23.46
C LEU A 126 -125.79 -10.22 22.60
N LYS A 127 -125.45 -11.42 23.06
CA LYS A 127 -124.66 -12.39 22.27
C LYS A 127 -125.49 -13.05 21.16
N ALA A 128 -126.81 -13.17 21.34
CA ALA A 128 -127.72 -13.74 20.36
C ALA A 128 -128.07 -12.78 19.20
N GLY A 129 -127.72 -11.50 19.31
CA GLY A 129 -127.92 -10.50 18.24
C GLY A 129 -129.37 -10.03 18.06
N ASP A 130 -130.29 -10.49 18.92
CA ASP A 130 -131.74 -10.27 18.82
C ASP A 130 -132.23 -9.17 19.80
N ILE A 131 -131.61 -7.98 19.79
CA ILE A 131 -132.11 -6.86 20.60
C ILE A 131 -131.90 -5.47 19.97
N SER A 132 -132.98 -4.70 19.91
CA SER A 132 -132.96 -3.24 19.83
C SER A 132 -132.58 -2.64 21.19
N LEU A 133 -131.34 -2.13 21.30
CA LEU A 133 -130.80 -1.45 22.49
C LEU A 133 -131.66 -0.25 22.98
N LYS A 134 -132.56 0.28 22.14
CA LYS A 134 -133.39 1.45 22.47
C LYS A 134 -134.31 1.26 23.67
N ASN A 135 -134.71 0.04 24.01
CA ASN A 135 -135.66 -0.22 25.10
C ASN A 135 -135.02 -0.80 26.38
N ARG A 136 -133.69 -1.03 26.39
CA ARG A 136 -132.94 -1.54 27.56
C ARG A 136 -131.82 -0.61 28.03
N LEU A 137 -131.57 0.50 27.33
CA LEU A 137 -130.74 1.58 27.85
C LEU A 137 -131.38 2.07 29.16
N ASN A 138 -130.60 2.09 30.23
CA ASN A 138 -131.09 2.66 31.48
C ASN A 138 -131.42 4.13 31.18
N PRO A 139 -132.72 4.54 31.21
CA PRO A 139 -133.10 5.90 30.86
C PRO A 139 -132.43 6.88 31.81
N GLU A 140 -132.16 6.45 33.06
CA GLU A 140 -131.47 7.24 34.07
C GLU A 140 -129.98 7.43 33.77
N LEU A 141 -129.27 6.43 33.22
CA LEU A 141 -127.87 6.60 32.80
C LEU A 141 -127.77 7.52 31.57
N SER A 142 -128.74 7.41 30.67
CA SER A 142 -128.82 8.27 29.49
C SER A 142 -129.16 9.72 29.89
N HIS A 143 -130.05 9.89 30.87
CA HIS A 143 -130.40 11.18 31.45
C HIS A 143 -129.23 11.79 32.20
N LEU A 144 -128.50 11.01 33.00
CA LEU A 144 -127.24 11.37 33.64
C LEU A 144 -126.20 11.89 32.63
N MET A 145 -125.92 11.11 31.58
CA MET A 145 -124.97 11.51 30.54
C MET A 145 -125.45 12.74 29.77
N TYR A 146 -126.77 12.89 29.56
CA TYR A 146 -127.35 14.07 28.93
C TYR A 146 -127.18 15.32 29.80
N ILE A 147 -127.51 15.23 31.08
CA ILE A 147 -127.32 16.31 32.06
C ILE A 147 -125.86 16.71 32.08
N MET A 148 -124.93 15.77 32.33
CA MET A 148 -123.50 16.07 32.42
C MET A 148 -122.91 16.62 31.10
N ASN A 149 -123.39 16.15 29.94
CA ASN A 149 -122.94 16.66 28.64
C ASN A 149 -123.51 18.05 28.31
N SER A 150 -124.63 18.44 28.93
CA SER A 150 -125.26 19.76 28.72
C SER A 150 -124.53 20.92 29.39
N TYR A 151 -123.61 20.64 30.33
CA TYR A 151 -122.78 21.64 31.00
C TYR A 151 -121.38 21.71 30.36
N PRO A 152 -121.10 22.73 29.51
CA PRO A 152 -119.80 22.86 28.85
C PRO A 152 -118.67 23.14 29.85
N GLU A 153 -118.98 23.72 31.01
CA GLU A 153 -118.05 23.96 32.12
C GLU A 153 -117.47 22.69 32.72
N LEU A 154 -118.12 21.53 32.51
CA LEU A 154 -117.62 20.23 32.93
C LEU A 154 -116.53 19.67 32.00
N ARG A 155 -116.45 20.15 30.75
CA ARG A 155 -115.51 19.66 29.73
C ARG A 155 -114.04 19.73 30.19
N PRO A 156 -113.53 20.89 30.65
CA PRO A 156 -112.12 21.01 31.05
C PRO A 156 -111.76 20.06 32.19
N THR A 157 -112.65 19.93 33.19
CA THR A 157 -112.46 19.02 34.33
C THR A 157 -112.36 17.57 33.87
N VAL A 158 -113.23 17.14 32.96
CA VAL A 158 -113.20 15.76 32.41
C VAL A 158 -111.93 15.50 31.62
N TYR A 159 -111.46 16.48 30.81
CA TYR A 159 -110.18 16.35 30.10
C TYR A 159 -109.00 16.22 31.05
N GLU A 160 -108.96 17.02 32.12
CA GLU A 160 -107.91 16.96 33.13
C GLU A 160 -107.91 15.60 33.85
N MET A 161 -109.07 15.08 34.24
CA MET A 161 -109.19 13.76 34.87
C MET A 161 -108.74 12.62 33.95
N ILE A 162 -109.05 12.68 32.64
CA ILE A 162 -108.56 11.69 31.67
C ILE A 162 -107.04 11.78 31.53
N GLU A 163 -106.48 12.98 31.47
CA GLU A 163 -105.03 13.16 31.35
C GLU A 163 -104.29 12.67 32.60
N GLN A 164 -104.84 12.93 33.79
CA GLN A 164 -104.34 12.36 35.03
C GLN A 164 -104.38 10.81 35.01
N LYS A 165 -105.47 10.22 34.50
CA LYS A 165 -105.60 8.75 34.33
C LYS A 165 -104.64 8.15 33.31
N ARG A 166 -104.22 8.91 32.29
CA ARG A 166 -103.19 8.50 31.34
C ARG A 166 -101.81 8.43 31.99
N VAL A 167 -101.50 9.37 32.87
CA VAL A 167 -100.20 9.46 33.56
C VAL A 167 -100.12 8.51 34.76
N THR A 168 -101.23 8.32 35.48
CA THR A 168 -101.31 7.43 36.65
C THR A 168 -102.35 6.33 36.44
N PRO A 169 -102.01 5.23 35.73
CA PRO A 169 -102.88 4.08 35.64
C PRO A 169 -103.00 3.41 37.02
N ARG A 170 -104.04 3.76 37.79
CA ARG A 170 -104.41 3.04 39.02
C ARG A 170 -104.68 1.56 38.69
N GLU A 171 -104.35 0.66 39.61
CA GLU A 171 -104.40 -0.81 39.47
C GLU A 171 -105.79 -1.43 39.19
N SER A 172 -106.82 -0.62 38.97
CA SER A 172 -108.14 -1.13 38.55
C SER A 172 -108.09 -1.51 37.06
N LYS A 173 -108.08 -2.83 36.80
CA LYS A 173 -108.13 -3.39 35.43
C LYS A 173 -109.28 -2.82 34.58
N SER A 174 -110.35 -2.37 35.22
CA SER A 174 -111.51 -1.77 34.55
C SER A 174 -111.25 -0.34 34.03
N ALA A 175 -110.44 0.46 34.71
CA ALA A 175 -110.13 1.83 34.27
C ALA A 175 -109.12 1.84 33.11
N ALA A 176 -108.16 0.90 33.11
CA ALA A 176 -107.17 0.75 32.04
C ALA A 176 -107.82 0.40 30.69
N ALA A 177 -108.80 -0.52 30.68
CA ALA A 177 -109.52 -0.91 29.47
C ALA A 177 -110.31 0.26 28.85
N GLY A 178 -110.88 1.14 29.68
CA GLY A 178 -111.58 2.35 29.21
C GLY A 178 -110.64 3.35 28.52
N ILE A 179 -109.46 3.57 29.08
CA ILE A 179 -108.45 4.48 28.51
C ILE A 179 -107.85 3.92 27.21
N GLU A 180 -107.61 2.61 27.13
CA GLU A 180 -107.15 1.96 25.90
C GLU A 180 -108.18 2.11 24.78
N PHE A 181 -109.46 1.83 25.06
CA PHE A 181 -110.55 2.06 24.11
C PHE A 181 -110.61 3.52 23.64
N LEU A 182 -110.50 4.47 24.56
CA LEU A 182 -110.46 5.90 24.24
C LEU A 182 -109.29 6.25 23.30
N ASN A 183 -108.08 5.74 23.56
CA ASN A 183 -106.91 5.99 22.72
C ASN A 183 -107.10 5.39 21.31
N THR A 184 -107.68 4.20 21.20
CA THR A 184 -108.00 3.62 19.89
C THR A 184 -109.05 4.44 19.14
N LEU A 185 -110.04 5.00 19.84
CA LEU A 185 -111.08 5.85 19.25
C LEU A 185 -110.52 7.20 18.78
N GLU A 186 -109.58 7.79 19.51
CA GLU A 186 -108.84 9.00 19.10
C GLU A 186 -107.95 8.74 17.89
N GLN A 187 -107.20 7.63 17.88
CA GLN A 187 -106.39 7.22 16.71
C GLN A 187 -107.27 6.95 15.49
N PHE A 188 -108.43 6.32 15.68
CA PHE A 188 -109.41 6.10 14.62
C PHE A 188 -109.93 7.44 14.07
N ARG A 189 -110.25 8.41 14.95
CA ARG A 189 -110.66 9.75 14.54
C ARG A 189 -109.57 10.46 13.74
N ASP A 190 -108.31 10.41 14.18
CA ASP A 190 -107.21 11.04 13.44
C ASP A 190 -106.93 10.35 12.10
N LEU A 191 -107.06 9.02 12.03
CA LEU A 191 -106.94 8.28 10.78
C LEU A 191 -108.06 8.63 9.82
N MET A 192 -109.30 8.68 10.30
CA MET A 192 -110.47 9.08 9.50
C MET A 192 -110.31 10.51 8.98
N ILE A 193 -109.84 11.44 9.81
CA ILE A 193 -109.58 12.83 9.36
C ILE A 193 -108.51 12.84 8.28
N ARG A 194 -107.36 12.20 8.49
CA ARG A 194 -106.32 12.12 7.45
C ARG A 194 -106.85 11.50 6.16
N GLN A 195 -107.68 10.45 6.26
CA GLN A 195 -108.22 9.76 5.10
C GLN A 195 -109.28 10.59 4.36
N MET A 196 -110.03 11.41 5.08
CA MET A 196 -110.98 12.37 4.49
C MET A 196 -110.26 13.59 3.89
N GLU A 197 -109.10 13.98 4.44
CA GLU A 197 -108.25 15.08 3.94
C GLU A 197 -107.36 14.65 2.76
N THR A 198 -107.02 13.37 2.64
CA THR A 198 -106.23 12.87 1.51
C THR A 198 -107.03 12.88 0.22
N THR A 199 -106.57 13.66 -0.76
CA THR A 199 -107.16 13.66 -2.09
C THR A 199 -106.64 12.50 -2.93
N ALA A 200 -107.43 12.06 -3.92
CA ALA A 200 -107.00 11.03 -4.87
C ALA A 200 -105.72 11.42 -5.65
N ALA A 201 -105.47 12.73 -5.82
CA ALA A 201 -104.26 13.25 -6.44
C ALA A 201 -103.03 13.04 -5.53
N ASP A 202 -103.18 13.29 -4.22
CA ASP A 202 -102.10 13.10 -3.24
C ASP A 202 -101.72 11.63 -3.09
N GLU A 203 -102.71 10.72 -3.07
CA GLU A 203 -102.44 9.27 -3.04
C GLU A 203 -101.69 8.79 -4.29
N LEU A 204 -102.08 9.28 -5.47
CA LEU A 204 -101.41 8.95 -6.72
C LEU A 204 -99.97 9.47 -6.74
N MET A 205 -99.76 10.70 -6.26
CA MET A 205 -98.43 11.30 -6.16
C MET A 205 -97.53 10.56 -5.17
N SER A 206 -98.07 10.17 -4.02
CA SER A 206 -97.37 9.33 -3.04
C SER A 206 -96.93 8.00 -3.67
N LYS A 207 -97.84 7.29 -4.34
CA LYS A 207 -97.52 6.03 -5.04
C LYS A 207 -96.44 6.20 -6.13
N ILE A 208 -96.49 7.29 -6.89
CA ILE A 208 -95.47 7.60 -7.90
C ILE A 208 -94.11 7.84 -7.23
N ASN A 209 -94.08 8.59 -6.13
CA ASN A 209 -92.85 8.86 -5.38
C ASN A 209 -92.27 7.59 -4.75
N THR A 210 -93.10 6.69 -4.20
CA THR A 210 -92.65 5.40 -3.68
C THR A 210 -91.98 4.56 -4.78
N ARG A 211 -92.59 4.47 -5.96
CA ARG A 211 -92.00 3.72 -7.09
C ARG A 211 -90.68 4.32 -7.58
N LYS A 212 -90.58 5.66 -7.61
CA LYS A 212 -89.32 6.34 -7.92
C LYS A 212 -88.25 5.98 -6.91
N LEU A 213 -88.57 6.06 -5.61
CA LEU A 213 -87.65 5.69 -4.52
C LEU A 213 -87.22 4.23 -4.61
N GLU A 214 -88.13 3.30 -4.89
CA GLU A 214 -87.80 1.88 -5.10
C GLU A 214 -86.83 1.69 -6.27
N THR A 215 -87.06 2.42 -7.37
CA THR A 215 -86.18 2.33 -8.55
C THR A 215 -84.80 2.92 -8.28
N THR A 216 -84.72 4.06 -7.58
CA THR A 216 -83.43 4.64 -7.18
C THR A 216 -82.73 3.79 -6.13
N ASN A 217 -83.47 3.18 -5.20
CA ASN A 217 -82.89 2.30 -4.18
C ASN A 217 -82.31 1.03 -4.82
N LYS A 218 -83.00 0.43 -5.79
CA LYS A 218 -82.46 -0.70 -6.58
C LYS A 218 -81.15 -0.33 -7.28
N LYS A 219 -81.10 0.83 -7.95
CA LYS A 219 -79.86 1.31 -8.58
C LYS A 219 -78.75 1.55 -7.57
N LEU A 220 -79.05 2.14 -6.43
CA LEU A 220 -78.05 2.34 -5.37
C LEU A 220 -77.53 1.02 -4.81
N ILE A 221 -78.37 -0.01 -4.71
CA ILE A 221 -77.93 -1.36 -4.31
C ILE A 221 -77.00 -1.95 -5.37
N GLU A 222 -77.36 -1.85 -6.66
CA GLU A 222 -76.51 -2.30 -7.78
C GLU A 222 -75.15 -1.58 -7.76
N ASP A 223 -75.14 -0.25 -7.57
CA ASP A 223 -73.91 0.55 -7.46
C ASP A 223 -73.07 0.13 -6.23
N ILE A 224 -73.70 -0.13 -5.08
CA ILE A 224 -73.01 -0.61 -3.87
C ILE A 224 -72.38 -1.98 -4.11
N GLU A 225 -73.08 -2.89 -4.80
CA GLU A 225 -72.55 -4.21 -5.14
C GLU A 225 -71.36 -4.11 -6.10
N GLU A 226 -71.45 -3.25 -7.13
CA GLU A 226 -70.34 -3.00 -8.06
C GLU A 226 -69.12 -2.43 -7.34
N TYR A 227 -69.29 -1.39 -6.53
CA TYR A 227 -68.19 -0.79 -5.77
C TYR A 227 -67.61 -1.76 -4.73
N SER A 228 -68.44 -2.58 -4.09
CA SER A 228 -67.96 -3.61 -3.16
C SER A 228 -67.15 -4.69 -3.89
N GLY A 229 -67.53 -5.03 -5.12
CA GLY A 229 -66.78 -5.94 -5.99
C GLY A 229 -65.40 -5.38 -6.35
N ILE A 230 -65.36 -4.14 -6.86
CA ILE A 230 -64.10 -3.46 -7.23
C ILE A 230 -63.18 -3.33 -6.02
N LEU A 231 -63.72 -2.91 -4.86
CA LEU A 231 -62.93 -2.75 -3.64
C LEU A 231 -62.33 -4.09 -3.18
N LYS A 232 -63.06 -5.18 -3.34
CA LYS A 232 -62.58 -6.52 -3.02
C LYS A 232 -61.47 -6.96 -3.97
N GLU A 233 -61.63 -6.77 -5.27
CA GLU A 233 -60.59 -7.08 -6.26
C GLU A 233 -59.31 -6.26 -6.05
N GLU A 234 -59.46 -4.97 -5.75
CA GLU A 234 -58.32 -4.09 -5.44
C GLU A 234 -57.62 -4.53 -4.14
N ASN A 235 -58.38 -4.91 -3.11
CA ASN A 235 -57.83 -5.41 -1.86
C ASN A 235 -57.09 -6.75 -2.06
N ASP A 236 -57.66 -7.69 -2.81
CA ASP A 236 -57.05 -8.99 -3.11
C ASP A 236 -55.75 -8.81 -3.91
N SER A 237 -55.75 -7.90 -4.91
CA SER A 237 -54.56 -7.52 -5.68
C SER A 237 -53.49 -6.89 -4.78
N PHE A 238 -53.89 -5.97 -3.90
CA PHE A 238 -53.00 -5.34 -2.94
C PHE A 238 -52.38 -6.36 -1.98
N GLU A 239 -53.16 -7.27 -1.41
CA GLU A 239 -52.68 -8.34 -0.54
C GLU A 239 -51.69 -9.26 -1.26
N GLN A 240 -51.95 -9.63 -2.51
CA GLN A 240 -51.02 -10.41 -3.33
C GLN A 240 -49.70 -9.66 -3.53
N THR A 241 -49.74 -8.39 -3.93
CA THR A 241 -48.50 -7.60 -4.12
C THR A 241 -47.73 -7.41 -2.82
N MET A 242 -48.42 -7.28 -1.68
CA MET A 242 -47.79 -7.21 -0.36
C MET A 242 -47.13 -8.54 0.03
N ALA A 243 -47.78 -9.67 -0.24
CA ALA A 243 -47.21 -10.99 -0.01
C ALA A 243 -45.94 -11.22 -0.85
N GLU A 244 -45.96 -10.84 -2.13
CA GLU A 244 -44.79 -10.93 -3.03
C GLU A 244 -43.64 -10.04 -2.53
N LYS A 245 -43.93 -8.79 -2.13
CA LYS A 245 -42.93 -7.89 -1.57
C LYS A 245 -42.35 -8.42 -0.25
N ALA A 246 -43.18 -8.97 0.64
CA ALA A 246 -42.72 -9.60 1.87
C ALA A 246 -41.79 -10.79 1.60
N GLN A 247 -42.09 -11.62 0.61
CA GLN A 247 -41.20 -12.70 0.18
C GLN A 247 -39.86 -12.18 -0.37
N ILE A 248 -39.86 -11.08 -1.14
CA ILE A 248 -38.63 -10.47 -1.63
C ILE A 248 -37.79 -9.93 -0.45
N ILE A 249 -38.42 -9.25 0.51
CA ILE A 249 -37.75 -8.72 1.70
C ILE A 249 -37.07 -9.86 2.47
N THR A 250 -37.77 -10.95 2.76
CA THR A 250 -37.19 -12.10 3.49
C THR A 250 -36.02 -12.75 2.74
N LYS A 251 -36.07 -12.83 1.40
CA LYS A 251 -34.95 -13.32 0.58
C LYS A 251 -33.73 -12.40 0.68
N LEU A 252 -33.94 -11.09 0.54
CA LEU A 252 -32.88 -10.09 0.64
C LEU A 252 -32.26 -10.05 2.03
N GLU A 253 -33.06 -10.17 3.09
CA GLU A 253 -32.57 -10.27 4.48
C GLU A 253 -31.69 -11.50 4.67
N HIS A 254 -32.09 -12.65 4.10
CA HIS A 254 -31.28 -13.87 4.13
C HIS A 254 -29.96 -13.72 3.38
N GLU A 255 -29.98 -13.18 2.15
CA GLU A 255 -28.78 -12.90 1.36
C GLU A 255 -27.82 -11.94 2.08
N LEU A 256 -28.36 -10.87 2.68
CA LEU A 256 -27.59 -9.90 3.45
C LEU A 256 -26.94 -10.58 4.67
N SER A 257 -27.68 -11.43 5.38
CA SER A 257 -27.15 -12.21 6.51
C SER A 257 -26.00 -13.14 6.09
N MET A 258 -26.16 -13.86 4.98
CA MET A 258 -25.13 -14.73 4.41
C MET A 258 -23.88 -13.95 3.97
N LEU A 259 -24.06 -12.81 3.30
CA LEU A 259 -22.97 -11.94 2.87
C LEU A 259 -22.19 -11.37 4.07
N ASN A 260 -22.91 -10.91 5.11
CA ASN A 260 -22.30 -10.43 6.34
C ASN A 260 -21.50 -11.52 7.06
N TYR A 261 -22.05 -12.74 7.10
CA TYR A 261 -21.34 -13.89 7.67
C TYR A 261 -20.06 -14.19 6.89
N GLU A 262 -20.14 -14.27 5.55
CA GLU A 262 -18.98 -14.53 4.69
C GLU A 262 -17.91 -13.43 4.82
N ALA A 263 -18.33 -12.16 4.84
CA ALA A 263 -17.44 -11.01 5.04
C ALA A 263 -16.73 -11.10 6.40
N THR A 264 -17.46 -11.44 7.46
CA THR A 264 -16.90 -11.62 8.82
C THR A 264 -15.88 -12.75 8.85
N VAL A 265 -16.17 -13.89 8.22
CA VAL A 265 -15.24 -15.03 8.14
C VAL A 265 -13.99 -14.67 7.34
N LYS A 266 -14.13 -14.03 6.18
CA LYS A 266 -13.01 -13.57 5.34
C LYS A 266 -12.13 -12.56 6.09
N LEU A 267 -12.73 -11.63 6.82
CA LEU A 267 -12.01 -10.64 7.62
C LEU A 267 -11.22 -11.32 8.74
N LYS A 268 -11.86 -12.20 9.53
CA LYS A 268 -11.18 -12.97 10.59
C LYS A 268 -10.01 -13.78 10.04
N LYS A 269 -10.20 -14.44 8.89
CA LYS A 269 -9.12 -15.19 8.23
C LYS A 269 -7.95 -14.28 7.83
N LYS A 270 -8.23 -13.13 7.20
CA LYS A 270 -7.18 -12.15 6.83
C LYS A 270 -6.42 -11.62 8.04
N ILE A 271 -7.10 -11.36 9.15
CA ILE A 271 -6.47 -10.93 10.40
C ILE A 271 -5.51 -12.01 10.90
N LEU A 272 -5.96 -13.26 11.01
CA LEU A 272 -5.12 -14.38 11.47
C LEU A 272 -3.93 -14.65 10.55
N ASP A 273 -4.14 -14.61 9.23
CA ASP A 273 -3.06 -14.81 8.26
C ASP A 273 -2.02 -13.67 8.34
N SER A 274 -2.47 -12.43 8.52
CA SER A 274 -1.61 -11.25 8.72
C SER A 274 -0.81 -11.33 10.02
N GLU A 275 -1.46 -11.68 11.13
CA GLU A 275 -0.80 -11.88 12.44
C GLU A 275 0.26 -12.98 12.36
N ARG A 276 -0.06 -14.10 11.71
CA ARG A 276 0.90 -15.18 11.48
C ARG A 276 2.09 -14.71 10.67
N GLN A 277 1.87 -13.95 9.59
CA GLN A 277 2.94 -13.43 8.76
C GLN A 277 3.81 -12.42 9.53
N MET A 278 3.19 -11.56 10.35
CA MET A 278 3.89 -10.63 11.21
C MET A 278 4.79 -11.36 12.21
N VAL A 279 4.29 -12.39 12.90
CA VAL A 279 5.07 -13.20 13.86
C VAL A 279 6.26 -13.86 13.17
N LEU A 280 6.07 -14.42 11.97
CA LEU A 280 7.16 -15.03 11.20
C LEU A 280 8.21 -13.99 10.79
N ALA A 281 7.79 -12.80 10.33
CA ALA A 281 8.68 -11.71 9.97
C ALA A 281 9.47 -11.19 11.17
N THR A 282 8.81 -10.98 12.32
CA THR A 282 9.47 -10.57 13.57
C THR A 282 10.50 -11.62 14.01
N ARG A 283 10.16 -12.91 13.96
CA ARG A 283 11.12 -13.98 14.31
C ARG A 283 12.31 -14.01 13.36
N ALA A 284 12.08 -13.89 12.06
CA ALA A 284 13.16 -13.84 11.08
C ALA A 284 14.08 -12.62 11.30
N HIS A 285 13.50 -11.46 11.64
CA HIS A 285 14.26 -10.26 11.97
C HIS A 285 15.08 -10.44 13.26
N LEU A 286 14.52 -11.06 14.30
CA LEU A 286 15.25 -11.34 15.55
C LEU A 286 16.46 -12.25 15.31
N VAL A 287 16.29 -13.34 14.55
CA VAL A 287 17.41 -14.24 14.20
C VAL A 287 18.48 -13.49 13.40
N LYS A 288 18.07 -12.70 12.40
CA LYS A 288 19.02 -11.90 11.60
C LYS A 288 19.77 -10.88 12.46
N ASN A 289 19.09 -10.24 13.41
CA ASN A 289 19.70 -9.29 14.33
C ASN A 289 20.72 -9.98 15.26
N GLU A 290 20.39 -11.17 15.77
CA GLU A 290 21.31 -11.98 16.57
C GLU A 290 22.58 -12.35 15.78
N MET A 291 22.42 -12.80 14.53
CA MET A 291 23.56 -13.08 13.63
C MET A 291 24.44 -11.84 13.39
N LEU A 292 23.82 -10.68 13.13
CA LEU A 292 24.58 -9.44 12.92
C LEU A 292 25.32 -8.97 14.18
N LEU A 293 24.76 -9.20 15.37
CA LEU A 293 25.43 -8.91 16.63
C LEU A 293 26.62 -9.85 16.88
N GLU A 294 26.49 -11.12 16.51
CA GLU A 294 27.59 -12.09 16.57
C GLU A 294 28.71 -11.71 15.59
N GLU A 295 28.39 -11.38 14.33
CA GLU A 295 29.35 -10.88 13.33
C GLU A 295 30.05 -9.58 13.79
N GLU A 296 29.31 -8.64 14.40
CA GLU A 296 29.89 -7.42 14.97
C GLU A 296 30.90 -7.75 16.09
N PHE A 297 30.54 -8.69 16.97
CA PHE A 297 31.41 -9.12 18.06
C PHE A 297 32.68 -9.80 17.55
N GLU A 298 32.56 -10.74 16.59
CA GLU A 298 33.71 -11.39 15.95
C GLU A 298 34.63 -10.38 15.26
N CYS A 299 34.06 -9.41 14.54
CA CYS A 299 34.82 -8.37 13.86
C CYS A 299 35.62 -7.50 14.85
N LYS A 300 35.00 -7.12 15.98
CA LYS A 300 35.68 -6.39 17.06
C LYS A 300 36.83 -7.21 17.66
N GLN A 301 36.61 -8.49 17.94
CA GLN A 301 37.65 -9.37 18.47
C GLN A 301 38.81 -9.53 17.49
N ASN A 302 38.52 -9.76 16.20
CA ASN A 302 39.53 -9.88 15.15
C ASN A 302 40.35 -8.59 15.00
N TYR A 303 39.69 -7.43 15.05
CA TYR A 303 40.38 -6.13 15.04
C TYR A 303 41.32 -5.95 16.23
N GLU A 304 40.87 -6.28 17.45
CA GLU A 304 41.72 -6.20 18.64
C GLU A 304 42.93 -7.14 18.58
N LEU A 305 42.73 -8.36 18.08
CA LEU A 305 43.82 -9.32 17.87
C LEU A 305 44.84 -8.81 16.86
N LEU A 306 44.37 -8.29 15.72
CA LEU A 306 45.22 -7.71 14.69
C LEU A 306 46.00 -6.50 15.21
N LEU A 307 45.35 -5.62 15.99
CA LEU A 307 46.00 -4.49 16.63
C LEU A 307 47.12 -4.94 17.60
N LYS A 308 46.85 -5.95 18.44
CA LYS A 308 47.86 -6.53 19.34
C LYS A 308 49.03 -7.13 18.57
N GLN A 309 48.77 -7.80 17.44
CA GLN A 309 49.80 -8.35 16.57
C GLN A 309 50.68 -7.22 15.98
N HIS A 310 50.06 -6.18 15.41
CA HIS A 310 50.79 -5.05 14.83
C HIS A 310 51.64 -4.33 15.89
N MET A 311 51.12 -4.12 17.09
CA MET A 311 51.89 -3.54 18.21
C MET A 311 53.11 -4.38 18.58
N LYS A 312 52.96 -5.72 18.59
CA LYS A 312 54.08 -6.64 18.86
C LYS A 312 55.12 -6.60 17.73
N GLU A 313 54.68 -6.60 16.48
CA GLU A 313 55.55 -6.50 15.30
C GLU A 313 56.31 -5.18 15.28
N GLU A 314 55.63 -4.06 15.53
CA GLU A 314 56.24 -2.74 15.62
C GLU A 314 57.31 -2.67 16.71
N LYS A 315 57.00 -3.17 17.92
CA LYS A 315 57.97 -3.27 19.02
C LYS A 315 59.20 -4.09 18.62
N ASN A 316 58.99 -5.21 17.93
CA ASN A 316 60.08 -6.06 17.43
C ASN A 316 60.92 -5.35 16.36
N GLN A 317 60.28 -4.62 15.44
CA GLN A 317 60.97 -3.84 14.41
C GLN A 317 61.81 -2.72 15.04
N ARG A 318 61.26 -1.97 16.01
CA ARG A 318 62.03 -0.96 16.76
C ARG A 318 63.24 -1.56 17.47
N ALA A 319 63.08 -2.72 18.11
CA ALA A 319 64.19 -3.41 18.77
C ALA A 319 65.28 -3.86 17.76
N ARG A 320 64.87 -4.38 16.59
CA ARG A 320 65.81 -4.71 15.51
C ARG A 320 66.54 -3.47 14.98
N ARG A 321 65.81 -2.38 14.74
CA ARG A 321 66.38 -1.10 14.30
C ARG A 321 67.43 -0.60 15.29
N PHE A 322 67.08 -0.53 16.58
CA PHE A 322 67.99 -0.13 17.66
C PHE A 322 69.25 -0.99 17.72
N LYS A 323 69.12 -2.32 17.55
CA LYS A 323 70.28 -3.24 17.51
C LYS A 323 71.20 -2.94 16.33
N VAL A 324 70.64 -2.72 15.14
CA VAL A 324 71.43 -2.39 13.92
C VAL A 324 72.08 -1.02 14.05
N GLU A 325 71.36 -0.01 14.54
CA GLU A 325 71.89 1.34 14.83
C GLU A 325 73.05 1.26 15.82
N THR A 326 72.90 0.48 16.91
CA THR A 326 73.96 0.29 17.91
C THR A 326 75.19 -0.40 17.30
N GLN A 327 75.00 -1.41 16.45
CA GLN A 327 76.10 -2.08 15.74
C GLN A 327 76.82 -1.12 14.78
N LEU A 328 76.07 -0.28 14.05
CA LEU A 328 76.63 0.72 13.16
C LEU A 328 77.44 1.78 13.92
N CYS A 329 76.91 2.31 15.04
CA CYS A 329 77.66 3.21 15.92
C CYS A 329 78.95 2.56 16.43
N SER A 330 78.91 1.27 16.80
CA SER A 330 80.12 0.56 17.24
C SER A 330 81.15 0.39 16.10
N TRP A 331 80.71 0.14 14.87
CA TRP A 331 81.62 0.08 13.72
C TRP A 331 82.22 1.44 13.37
N LEU A 332 81.42 2.51 13.41
CA LEU A 332 81.92 3.87 13.22
C LEU A 332 82.97 4.23 14.28
N GLN A 333 82.69 3.97 15.56
CA GLN A 333 83.67 4.21 16.63
C GLN A 333 84.98 3.44 16.43
N LYS A 334 84.92 2.18 15.96
CA LYS A 334 86.12 1.39 15.64
C LYS A 334 86.88 1.99 14.47
N TYR A 335 86.18 2.39 13.41
CA TYR A 335 86.78 3.03 12.26
C TYR A 335 87.44 4.36 12.63
N ASP A 336 86.76 5.20 13.42
CA ASP A 336 87.30 6.48 13.90
C ASP A 336 88.55 6.28 14.76
N LEU A 337 88.54 5.27 15.63
CA LEU A 337 89.72 4.89 16.43
C LEU A 337 90.87 4.41 15.54
N GLU A 338 90.61 3.49 14.61
CA GLU A 338 91.62 2.97 13.69
C GLU A 338 92.20 4.08 12.80
N MET A 339 91.38 5.02 12.32
CA MET A 339 91.84 6.17 11.55
C MET A 339 92.68 7.12 12.39
N ALA A 340 92.32 7.35 13.66
CA ALA A 340 93.14 8.13 14.58
C ALA A 340 94.49 7.46 14.83
N ASP A 341 94.52 6.14 15.08
CA ASP A 341 95.75 5.36 15.26
C ASP A 341 96.62 5.42 13.99
N LYS A 342 96.01 5.29 12.79
CA LYS A 342 96.72 5.40 11.51
C LYS A 342 97.27 6.80 11.25
N GLN A 343 96.56 7.84 11.68
CA GLN A 343 97.07 9.22 11.61
C GLN A 343 98.30 9.39 12.49
N VAL A 344 98.27 8.88 13.73
CA VAL A 344 99.43 8.91 14.64
C VAL A 344 100.61 8.13 14.04
N GLU A 345 100.38 6.94 13.50
CA GLU A 345 101.44 6.17 12.80
C GLU A 345 102.04 6.95 11.63
N LEU A 346 101.21 7.64 10.83
CA LEU A 346 101.66 8.44 9.70
C LEU A 346 102.50 9.64 10.18
N ASP A 347 102.05 10.33 11.22
CA ASP A 347 102.77 11.45 11.82
C ASP A 347 104.14 10.98 12.36
N GLU A 348 104.20 9.82 13.05
CA GLU A 348 105.47 9.21 13.49
C GLU A 348 106.41 8.84 12.33
N PHE A 349 105.88 8.30 11.23
CA PHE A 349 106.70 7.99 10.06
C PHE A 349 107.19 9.25 9.36
N THR A 350 106.36 10.29 9.33
CA THR A 350 106.72 11.60 8.76
C THR A 350 107.83 12.23 9.59
N GLU A 351 107.73 12.23 10.92
CA GLU A 351 108.78 12.70 11.82
C GLU A 351 110.10 11.94 11.61
N LYS A 352 110.06 10.60 11.59
CA LYS A 352 111.26 9.77 11.32
C LYS A 352 111.86 10.05 9.94
N TYR A 353 111.03 10.24 8.92
CA TYR A 353 111.49 10.57 7.57
C TYR A 353 112.18 11.93 7.56
N GLU A 354 111.59 12.94 8.19
CA GLU A 354 112.18 14.29 8.32
C GLU A 354 113.52 14.24 9.07
N GLU A 355 113.62 13.46 10.16
CA GLU A 355 114.89 13.24 10.87
C GLU A 355 115.97 12.59 9.97
N GLU A 356 115.60 11.56 9.19
CA GLU A 356 116.54 10.89 8.28
C GLU A 356 116.95 11.78 7.11
N VAL A 357 116.04 12.61 6.58
CA VAL A 357 116.37 13.65 5.59
C VAL A 357 117.36 14.64 6.19
N GLU A 358 117.13 15.12 7.41
CA GLU A 358 118.04 16.05 8.09
C GLU A 358 119.42 15.42 8.33
N LYS A 359 119.48 14.13 8.71
CA LYS A 359 120.73 13.37 8.82
C LYS A 359 121.43 13.22 7.47
N CYS A 360 120.70 12.91 6.40
CA CYS A 360 121.23 12.83 5.04
C CYS A 360 121.82 14.17 4.59
N GLU A 361 121.12 15.28 4.83
CA GLU A 361 121.61 16.62 4.53
C GLU A 361 122.88 16.97 5.33
N LYS A 362 122.93 16.61 6.62
CA LYS A 362 124.13 16.78 7.46
C LYS A 362 125.31 15.95 6.94
N LEU A 363 125.07 14.72 6.49
CA LEU A 363 126.11 13.86 5.90
C LEU A 363 126.57 14.40 4.55
N GLN A 364 125.65 14.84 3.69
CA GLN A 364 125.99 15.45 2.41
C GLN A 364 126.85 16.69 2.61
N LYS A 365 126.49 17.58 3.55
CA LYS A 365 127.33 18.74 3.92
C LYS A 365 128.74 18.33 4.35
N LYS A 366 128.87 17.28 5.17
CA LYS A 366 130.19 16.74 5.57
C LYS A 366 130.96 16.15 4.39
N LEU A 367 130.27 15.49 3.46
CA LEU A 367 130.88 14.93 2.26
C LEU A 367 131.38 16.05 1.35
N ASP A 368 130.56 17.08 1.11
CA ASP A 368 130.94 18.28 0.36
C ASP A 368 132.16 18.98 1.00
N GLU A 369 132.20 19.09 2.34
CA GLU A 369 133.37 19.59 3.08
C GLU A 369 134.63 18.72 2.91
N GLN A 370 134.47 17.40 2.83
CA GLN A 370 135.57 16.47 2.55
C GLN A 370 136.04 16.58 1.11
N ASP A 371 135.12 16.68 0.15
CA ASP A 371 135.40 16.81 -1.28
C ASP A 371 136.21 18.08 -1.58
N ILE A 372 135.93 19.19 -0.89
CA ILE A 372 136.75 20.41 -0.95
C ILE A 372 138.23 20.15 -0.65
N LYS A 373 138.55 19.18 0.22
CA LYS A 373 139.92 18.82 0.59
C LYS A 373 140.47 17.66 -0.25
N TYR A 374 139.63 16.67 -0.56
CA TYR A 374 140.02 15.45 -1.23
C TYR A 374 140.21 15.64 -2.74
N ILE A 375 139.35 16.40 -3.41
CA ILE A 375 139.44 16.64 -4.85
C ILE A 375 140.76 17.32 -5.23
N PRO A 376 141.22 18.40 -4.56
CA PRO A 376 142.53 18.99 -4.85
C PRO A 376 143.69 18.01 -4.62
N LEU A 377 143.61 17.20 -3.56
CA LEU A 377 144.66 16.25 -3.19
C LEU A 377 144.75 15.08 -4.18
N MET A 378 143.61 14.58 -4.67
CA MET A 378 143.58 13.60 -5.77
C MET A 378 144.06 14.20 -7.09
N LYS A 379 143.71 15.46 -7.36
CA LYS A 379 144.20 16.16 -8.56
C LYS A 379 145.71 16.35 -8.51
N GLU A 380 146.27 16.72 -7.35
CA GLU A 380 147.72 16.79 -7.14
C GLU A 380 148.38 15.42 -7.36
N ARG A 381 147.76 14.34 -6.88
CA ARG A 381 148.23 12.96 -7.08
C ARG A 381 148.15 12.52 -8.56
N ASP A 382 147.10 12.90 -9.28
CA ASP A 382 146.95 12.63 -10.71
C ASP A 382 147.98 13.45 -11.53
N ASP A 383 148.20 14.72 -11.18
CA ASP A 383 149.22 15.59 -11.79
C ASP A 383 150.64 15.01 -11.55
N GLU A 384 150.93 14.45 -10.38
CA GLU A 384 152.17 13.71 -10.09
C GLU A 384 152.32 12.46 -10.96
N TYR A 385 151.24 11.70 -11.15
CA TYR A 385 151.26 10.48 -11.97
C TYR A 385 151.46 10.82 -13.45
N ASP A 386 150.82 11.87 -13.94
CA ASP A 386 150.99 12.37 -15.30
C ASP A 386 152.39 12.95 -15.53
N ALA A 387 152.98 13.65 -14.54
CA ALA A 387 154.37 14.09 -14.58
C ALA A 387 155.36 12.91 -14.64
N GLU A 388 155.13 11.85 -13.86
CA GLU A 388 155.93 10.63 -13.96
C GLU A 388 155.78 9.92 -15.32
N MET A 389 154.55 9.86 -15.86
CA MET A 389 154.26 9.18 -17.12
C MET A 389 154.86 9.93 -18.31
N THR A 390 154.77 11.26 -18.33
CA THR A 390 155.39 12.12 -19.34
C THR A 390 156.91 12.03 -19.29
N ALA A 391 157.53 12.04 -18.10
CA ALA A 391 158.96 11.84 -17.95
C ALA A 391 159.42 10.46 -18.46
N LYS A 392 158.64 9.39 -18.21
CA LYS A 392 158.90 8.04 -18.75
C LYS A 392 158.76 8.01 -20.29
N MET A 393 157.77 8.70 -20.85
CA MET A 393 157.55 8.80 -22.30
C MET A 393 158.66 9.59 -23.00
N GLU A 394 159.09 10.72 -22.45
CA GLU A 394 160.20 11.52 -23.00
C GLU A 394 161.53 10.76 -22.98
N LYS A 395 161.81 10.04 -21.88
CA LYS A 395 162.98 9.16 -21.80
C LYS A 395 162.96 8.07 -22.88
N PHE A 396 161.79 7.46 -23.10
CA PHE A 396 161.61 6.46 -24.15
C PHE A 396 161.82 7.05 -25.56
N LEU A 397 161.30 8.25 -25.84
CA LEU A 397 161.48 8.93 -27.13
C LEU A 397 162.95 9.28 -27.40
N LEU A 398 163.68 9.77 -26.39
CA LEU A 398 165.12 10.06 -26.49
C LEU A 398 165.94 8.80 -26.77
N GLU A 399 165.65 7.69 -26.08
CA GLU A 399 166.30 6.40 -26.32
C GLU A 399 165.97 5.82 -27.71
N HIS A 400 164.73 6.00 -28.18
CA HIS A 400 164.30 5.55 -29.51
C HIS A 400 165.00 6.35 -30.62
N ALA A 401 165.07 7.67 -30.50
CA ALA A 401 165.78 8.54 -31.44
C ALA A 401 167.27 8.19 -31.51
N ALA A 402 167.92 7.94 -30.37
CA ALA A 402 169.32 7.50 -30.33
C ALA A 402 169.53 6.16 -31.06
N ARG A 403 168.59 5.22 -30.94
CA ARG A 403 168.65 3.90 -31.58
C ARG A 403 168.51 3.99 -33.10
N ILE A 404 167.61 4.83 -33.61
CA ILE A 404 167.42 5.06 -35.06
C ILE A 404 168.67 5.68 -35.68
N ILE A 405 169.28 6.68 -35.05
CA ILE A 405 170.51 7.32 -35.54
C ILE A 405 171.68 6.33 -35.59
N GLN A 406 171.83 5.48 -34.57
CA GLN A 406 172.87 4.46 -34.53
C GLN A 406 172.68 3.36 -35.59
N PHE A 407 171.43 3.01 -35.92
CA PHE A 407 171.12 2.02 -36.94
C PHE A 407 171.43 2.54 -38.35
N ALA A 408 170.96 3.75 -38.67
CA ALA A 408 171.19 4.38 -39.98
C ALA A 408 172.69 4.57 -40.30
N TRP A 409 173.53 4.86 -39.30
CA TRP A 409 174.97 5.02 -39.49
C TRP A 409 175.71 3.69 -39.76
N ARG A 410 175.25 2.57 -39.20
CA ARG A 410 175.85 1.23 -39.42
C ARG A 410 175.54 0.68 -40.82
N GLU A 411 174.37 1.01 -41.36
CA GLU A 411 173.92 0.55 -42.69
C GLU A 411 174.72 1.19 -43.84
N VAL A 412 175.13 2.46 -43.69
CA VAL A 412 175.96 3.18 -44.68
C VAL A 412 177.39 2.62 -44.77
N LEU A 413 177.94 2.07 -43.68
CA LEU A 413 179.28 1.47 -43.64
C LEU A 413 179.33 0.06 -44.26
N SER A 414 178.27 -0.75 -44.12
CA SER A 414 178.21 -2.12 -44.68
C SER A 414 178.12 -2.13 -46.22
N ASN A 415 177.36 -1.20 -46.81
CA ASN A 415 177.08 -1.17 -48.24
C ASN A 415 178.27 -0.74 -49.14
N ARG A 416 179.41 -0.29 -48.58
CA ARG A 416 180.63 0.05 -49.33
C ARG A 416 181.65 -1.10 -49.45
N ALA A 417 181.56 -2.14 -48.62
CA ALA A 417 182.54 -3.24 -48.58
C ALA A 417 182.18 -4.44 -49.49
N GLU A 418 180.91 -4.69 -49.76
CA GLU A 418 180.46 -5.91 -50.47
C GLU A 418 180.53 -5.83 -52.01
N LYS A 419 180.51 -4.63 -52.61
CA LYS A 419 180.62 -4.45 -54.07
C LYS A 419 181.99 -4.79 -54.68
N LYS A 420 183.06 -4.98 -53.88
CA LYS A 420 184.42 -5.33 -54.37
C LYS A 420 184.75 -6.83 -54.36
N LYS A 421 183.97 -7.70 -53.67
CA LYS A 421 184.31 -9.14 -53.52
C LYS A 421 183.61 -10.10 -54.48
N LEU A 422 182.42 -9.80 -55.01
CA LEU A 422 181.70 -10.77 -55.86
C LEU A 422 182.18 -10.87 -57.33
N LYS A 423 182.86 -9.87 -57.90
CA LYS A 423 183.46 -9.95 -59.25
C LYS A 423 184.67 -10.91 -59.38
N LYS A 424 185.19 -11.46 -58.26
CA LYS A 424 186.32 -12.42 -58.24
C LYS A 424 185.92 -13.89 -58.06
N LEU A 425 184.65 -14.19 -57.74
CA LEU A 425 184.18 -15.57 -57.51
C LEU A 425 183.73 -16.30 -58.80
N GLN A 426 183.42 -15.55 -59.87
CA GLN A 426 183.00 -16.07 -61.18
C GLN A 426 184.09 -16.82 -61.98
N LYS A 427 185.35 -16.86 -61.52
CA LYS A 427 186.47 -17.51 -62.23
C LYS A 427 187.01 -18.78 -61.55
N LYS A 428 186.45 -19.20 -60.41
CA LYS A 428 186.86 -20.42 -59.67
C LYS A 428 185.83 -21.56 -59.68
N MET A 429 184.61 -21.32 -60.18
CA MET A 429 183.54 -22.33 -60.27
C MET A 429 183.68 -23.34 -61.42
N ILE A 430 184.68 -23.21 -62.31
CA ILE A 430 184.89 -24.12 -63.47
C ILE A 430 185.81 -25.32 -63.13
N ALA A 431 186.50 -25.34 -61.98
CA ALA A 431 187.55 -26.34 -61.71
C ALA A 431 187.28 -27.32 -60.55
N ALA A 432 186.11 -27.32 -59.91
CA ALA A 432 185.83 -28.22 -58.78
C ALA A 432 184.44 -28.89 -58.82
N ALA A 433 183.78 -28.85 -59.99
CA ALA A 433 182.62 -29.69 -60.29
C ALA A 433 183.02 -31.10 -60.80
N GLU A 434 184.32 -31.35 -61.07
CA GLU A 434 184.84 -32.64 -61.59
C GLU A 434 185.35 -33.62 -60.51
N ALA A 435 185.27 -33.33 -59.20
CA ALA A 435 185.90 -34.18 -58.17
C ALA A 435 184.98 -34.71 -57.05
N ALA A 436 183.64 -34.67 -57.17
CA ALA A 436 182.78 -35.37 -56.20
C ALA A 436 181.46 -35.93 -56.77
N ALA A 437 181.44 -36.23 -58.07
CA ALA A 437 180.43 -37.07 -58.72
C ALA A 437 180.71 -38.58 -58.56
N ALA A 438 181.43 -39.03 -57.53
CA ALA A 438 181.75 -40.46 -57.38
C ALA A 438 181.81 -40.97 -55.94
N LYS A 439 180.89 -40.50 -55.08
CA LYS A 439 180.19 -41.28 -54.01
C LYS A 439 179.33 -40.31 -53.18
N GLN A 440 178.51 -39.46 -53.79
CA GLN A 440 177.30 -39.81 -54.53
C GLN A 440 176.43 -40.85 -53.81
N ALA A 441 175.12 -40.60 -53.84
CA ALA A 441 174.16 -41.68 -54.08
C ALA A 441 173.99 -42.80 -53.01
N ALA A 442 174.45 -42.66 -51.76
CA ALA A 442 174.23 -43.68 -50.71
C ALA A 442 173.52 -43.26 -49.39
N ALA A 443 173.67 -42.04 -48.84
CA ALA A 443 173.27 -41.84 -47.42
C ALA A 443 172.21 -40.76 -47.12
N GLU A 444 172.06 -39.69 -47.90
CA GLU A 444 171.03 -38.66 -47.61
C GLU A 444 169.92 -38.57 -48.67
N LYS A 445 169.68 -39.70 -49.33
CA LYS A 445 168.36 -40.11 -49.85
C LYS A 445 167.39 -40.55 -48.73
N ALA A 446 167.80 -40.49 -47.45
CA ALA A 446 166.97 -40.84 -46.30
C ALA A 446 166.30 -39.62 -45.63
N ALA A 447 166.93 -38.43 -45.61
CA ALA A 447 166.37 -37.28 -44.88
C ALA A 447 165.45 -36.40 -45.75
N GLU A 448 165.74 -36.21 -47.04
CA GLU A 448 164.88 -35.42 -47.95
C GLU A 448 163.67 -36.22 -48.52
N ARG A 449 163.49 -37.47 -48.07
CA ARG A 449 162.24 -38.23 -48.15
C ARG A 449 161.30 -37.98 -46.96
N ALA A 450 161.77 -37.36 -45.87
CA ALA A 450 160.91 -37.01 -44.73
C ALA A 450 160.19 -35.67 -44.93
N ALA A 451 160.83 -34.66 -45.51
CA ALA A 451 160.22 -33.33 -45.62
C ALA A 451 159.26 -33.20 -46.82
N ARG A 452 159.54 -33.86 -47.96
CA ARG A 452 158.63 -33.91 -49.13
C ARG A 452 157.49 -34.93 -49.01
N ALA A 453 157.38 -35.66 -47.88
CA ALA A 453 156.21 -36.47 -47.51
C ALA A 453 155.20 -35.68 -46.64
N ALA A 454 155.60 -34.62 -45.94
CA ALA A 454 154.70 -33.80 -45.14
C ALA A 454 153.87 -32.81 -45.98
N GLU A 455 154.32 -32.48 -47.21
CA GLU A 455 153.60 -31.58 -48.13
C GLU A 455 152.40 -32.25 -48.86
N ARG A 456 152.10 -33.55 -48.71
CA ARG A 456 151.05 -34.22 -49.52
C ARG A 456 149.97 -35.06 -48.80
N ALA A 457 150.04 -35.31 -47.49
CA ALA A 457 148.99 -36.09 -46.77
C ALA A 457 147.98 -35.23 -45.97
N ALA A 458 148.35 -34.05 -45.48
CA ALA A 458 147.41 -33.16 -44.77
C ALA A 458 146.29 -32.61 -45.70
N LYS A 459 146.56 -32.57 -47.01
CA LYS A 459 145.56 -32.27 -48.06
C LYS A 459 144.65 -33.46 -48.43
N ALA A 460 144.81 -34.65 -47.83
CA ALA A 460 143.98 -35.83 -48.11
C ALA A 460 143.04 -36.24 -46.94
N ALA A 461 143.32 -35.81 -45.70
CA ALA A 461 142.47 -36.14 -44.54
C ALA A 461 141.19 -35.28 -44.41
N ALA A 462 141.19 -34.04 -44.92
CA ALA A 462 140.00 -33.18 -44.86
C ALA A 462 138.96 -33.47 -45.98
N LYS A 463 139.34 -34.23 -47.03
CA LYS A 463 138.51 -34.45 -48.23
C LYS A 463 137.75 -35.80 -48.27
N ALA A 464 137.90 -36.70 -47.28
CA ALA A 464 137.27 -38.04 -47.36
C ALA A 464 136.41 -38.50 -46.17
N ALA A 465 136.31 -37.73 -45.07
CA ALA A 465 135.27 -37.94 -44.03
C ALA A 465 133.99 -37.12 -44.28
N ALA A 466 133.87 -36.59 -45.50
CA ALA A 466 132.62 -36.41 -46.24
C ALA A 466 131.82 -37.73 -46.46
N LEU A 467 131.88 -38.68 -45.51
CA LEU A 467 131.08 -39.90 -45.48
C LEU A 467 130.43 -40.15 -44.11
N ALA A 468 130.36 -39.11 -43.25
CA ALA A 468 129.28 -38.96 -42.26
C ALA A 468 128.09 -38.14 -42.81
N GLU A 469 128.16 -37.75 -44.09
CA GLU A 469 127.02 -37.42 -44.97
C GLU A 469 126.19 -38.68 -45.32
N LYS A 470 125.94 -39.55 -44.33
CA LYS A 470 125.05 -40.71 -44.48
C LYS A 470 124.17 -41.00 -43.25
N ALA A 471 124.32 -40.27 -42.14
CA ALA A 471 123.57 -40.57 -40.91
C ALA A 471 122.41 -39.61 -40.55
N ALA A 472 122.28 -38.41 -41.15
CA ALA A 472 121.23 -37.46 -40.76
C ALA A 472 120.43 -36.85 -41.94
N LYS A 473 120.34 -37.57 -43.05
CA LYS A 473 119.49 -37.21 -44.21
C LYS A 473 118.27 -38.13 -44.41
N LYS A 474 117.82 -38.90 -43.39
CA LYS A 474 116.74 -39.88 -43.63
C LYS A 474 115.91 -40.26 -42.38
N GLN A 475 115.06 -39.33 -41.92
CA GLN A 475 113.81 -39.48 -41.11
C GLN A 475 113.70 -38.20 -40.25
N ALA A 476 112.98 -37.14 -40.59
CA ALA A 476 111.74 -36.95 -41.34
C ALA A 476 111.82 -35.54 -42.00
N LYS A 477 111.51 -35.28 -43.27
CA LYS A 477 110.52 -35.89 -44.19
C LYS A 477 109.20 -36.16 -43.48
N ALA A 478 108.37 -35.13 -43.35
CA ALA A 478 107.11 -35.07 -44.07
C ALA A 478 106.44 -33.72 -43.85
N ASN A 479 105.97 -33.17 -44.96
CA ASN A 479 104.93 -32.14 -45.08
C ASN A 479 105.37 -30.70 -44.82
N GLU A 480 105.70 -29.98 -45.89
CA GLU A 480 104.77 -29.36 -46.87
C GLU A 480 104.63 -27.90 -46.45
N GLY A 481 104.92 -26.91 -47.26
CA GLY A 481 105.03 -26.88 -48.70
C GLY A 481 104.58 -25.47 -49.09
N LYS A 482 105.46 -24.73 -49.75
CA LYS A 482 105.10 -23.70 -50.72
C LYS A 482 106.37 -23.32 -51.47
N GLU A 483 106.61 -24.14 -52.48
CA GLU A 483 107.34 -23.82 -53.70
C GLU A 483 106.62 -22.72 -54.50
N GLU A 484 107.29 -22.29 -55.57
CA GLU A 484 106.99 -21.25 -56.56
C GLU A 484 107.36 -19.83 -56.10
N SER A 485 108.35 -19.15 -56.71
CA SER A 485 108.77 -19.20 -58.11
C SER A 485 110.26 -18.89 -58.30
N ASP A 486 110.98 -19.89 -58.81
CA ASP A 486 111.96 -19.76 -59.90
C ASP A 486 111.38 -18.87 -61.03
N ALA A 487 112.12 -18.17 -61.89
CA ALA A 487 113.54 -17.96 -62.09
C ALA A 487 113.68 -16.98 -63.28
N LYS A 488 114.87 -16.37 -63.39
CA LYS A 488 115.54 -15.90 -64.62
C LYS A 488 115.07 -14.58 -65.24
N ASN A 489 115.83 -13.53 -64.92
CA ASN A 489 116.87 -13.04 -65.85
C ASN A 489 118.20 -12.85 -65.12
#